data_AF-A0A3M0ZJ01-F1
#
_entry.id   AF-A0A3M0ZJ01-F1
#
_cell.length_a   1.000
_cell.length_b   1.000
_cell.length_c   1.000
_cell.angle_alpha   90.00
_cell.angle_beta   90.00
_cell.angle_gamma   90.00
#
_symmetry.space_group_name_H-M   'P 1'
#
loop_
_entity.id
_entity.type
_entity.pdbx_description
1 polymer ?
#
loop_
_entity_poly.entity_id
_entity_poly.type
_entity_poly.pdbx_seq_one_letter_code
_entity_poly.pdbx_strand_id
1 'polypeptide(L)'
;MAVELATGAGRPSSCRGHEEGRVNAQRTSLAEDLETPVEAPAEPVSSRAFEPWASYPWFHFLYATVVFVLVATGLLIQYPDWRARLIGGYGQTLAWWHEWAGVAMLVVPLLAFALGPAEAWETIQLRSWRLEKLAIHAINLWFTIVSGAVFVVTGFLLWFQRGLPDPVIDWSYTLHDVFSYALYVVIPLHVLASLGRTVRNLRARLVRVRLLVTGGQRTEKVRTSREGLTCW
;
A
#
# COMPACT_ATOMS: atom_id res chain seq x y z
N MET A 1 -0.22 -47.12 -6.97
CA MET A 1 -1.40 -46.36 -7.45
C MET A 1 -0.91 -45.29 -8.39
N ALA A 2 -1.08 -45.53 -9.69
CA ALA A 2 -0.73 -44.60 -10.76
C ALA A 2 -1.92 -43.67 -10.99
N VAL A 3 -1.68 -42.37 -11.13
CA VAL A 3 -2.69 -41.38 -11.53
C VAL A 3 -2.31 -40.83 -12.90
N GLU A 4 -3.32 -40.87 -13.75
CA GLU A 4 -3.36 -40.74 -15.19
C GLU A 4 -3.18 -39.30 -15.70
N LEU A 5 -2.63 -39.23 -16.91
CA LEU A 5 -2.48 -38.05 -17.77
C LEU A 5 -3.84 -37.47 -18.20
N ALA A 6 -3.94 -36.15 -18.29
CA ALA A 6 -4.93 -35.49 -19.13
C ALA A 6 -4.33 -34.28 -19.87
N THR A 7 -3.81 -34.58 -21.07
CA THR A 7 -3.53 -33.64 -22.15
C THR A 7 -4.83 -33.14 -22.76
N GLY A 8 -5.13 -31.84 -22.62
CA GLY A 8 -6.28 -31.17 -23.23
C GLY A 8 -5.84 -30.21 -24.33
N ALA A 9 -6.08 -30.61 -25.58
CA ALA A 9 -5.69 -29.92 -26.80
C ALA A 9 -6.58 -28.70 -27.14
N GLY A 10 -5.95 -27.69 -27.76
CA GLY A 10 -6.42 -26.91 -28.90
C GLY A 10 -7.85 -26.34 -28.93
N ARG A 11 -7.95 -25.00 -29.02
CA ARG A 11 -9.01 -24.37 -29.82
C ARG A 11 -8.46 -23.30 -30.77
N PRO A 12 -9.01 -23.24 -32.00
CA PRO A 12 -8.43 -22.51 -33.13
C PRO A 12 -8.79 -21.03 -33.16
N SER A 13 -7.88 -20.29 -33.80
CA SER A 13 -8.06 -18.97 -34.38
C SER A 13 -9.32 -18.87 -35.24
N SER A 14 -10.18 -17.89 -34.95
CA SER A 14 -11.19 -17.41 -35.89
C SER A 14 -10.85 -15.99 -36.29
N CYS A 15 -10.14 -15.88 -37.41
CA CYS A 15 -10.18 -14.69 -38.26
C CYS A 15 -11.56 -14.69 -38.94
N ARG A 16 -12.39 -13.68 -38.66
CA ARG A 16 -13.54 -13.37 -39.50
C ARG A 16 -13.44 -11.90 -39.90
N GLY A 17 -13.20 -11.71 -41.18
CA GLY A 17 -13.13 -10.41 -41.82
C GLY A 17 -14.49 -9.88 -42.26
N HIS A 18 -14.38 -8.77 -42.99
CA HIS A 18 -15.38 -8.06 -43.79
C HIS A 18 -16.48 -7.31 -43.04
N GLU A 19 -16.45 -5.98 -43.14
CA GLU A 19 -17.31 -5.29 -44.11
C GLU A 19 -16.67 -3.97 -44.58
N GLU A 20 -16.25 -3.99 -45.86
CA GLU A 20 -16.13 -2.82 -46.71
C GLU A 20 -17.53 -2.28 -46.99
N GLY A 21 -17.73 -0.96 -46.89
CA GLY A 21 -18.94 -0.37 -47.44
C GLY A 21 -19.29 1.02 -46.93
N ARG A 22 -18.61 2.05 -47.45
CA ARG A 22 -19.20 3.22 -48.13
C ARG A 22 -18.24 4.39 -48.13
N VAL A 23 -17.54 4.49 -49.25
CA VAL A 23 -17.20 5.77 -49.88
C VAL A 23 -18.52 6.54 -50.05
N ASN A 24 -18.70 7.63 -49.32
CA ASN A 24 -19.62 8.68 -49.75
C ASN A 24 -18.86 10.00 -49.76
N ALA A 25 -18.60 10.44 -50.98
CA ALA A 25 -17.98 11.71 -51.30
C ALA A 25 -18.94 12.83 -50.89
N GLN A 26 -18.53 13.62 -49.91
CA GLN A 26 -19.10 14.95 -49.71
C GLN A 26 -17.95 15.97 -49.68
N ARG A 27 -17.50 16.31 -50.90
CA ARG A 27 -16.71 17.50 -51.20
C ARG A 27 -17.67 18.68 -51.31
N THR A 28 -17.88 19.39 -50.21
CA THR A 28 -18.41 20.76 -50.09
C THR A 28 -18.17 21.11 -48.62
N SER A 29 -17.40 22.09 -48.17
CA SER A 29 -16.93 23.36 -48.71
C SER A 29 -15.62 23.71 -47.99
N LEU A 30 -14.54 23.94 -48.73
CA LEU A 30 -13.18 24.07 -48.20
C LEU A 30 -12.73 25.53 -48.08
N ALA A 31 -13.64 26.47 -47.77
CA ALA A 31 -13.29 27.90 -47.88
C ALA A 31 -13.98 28.89 -46.94
N GLU A 32 -14.78 28.49 -45.94
CA GLU A 32 -15.54 29.49 -45.16
C GLU A 32 -15.58 29.32 -43.64
N ASP A 33 -14.78 28.42 -43.07
CA ASP A 33 -14.52 28.44 -41.63
C ASP A 33 -13.11 28.95 -41.41
N LEU A 34 -12.97 30.28 -41.51
CA LEU A 34 -11.93 31.01 -40.82
C LEU A 34 -12.14 30.78 -39.32
N GLU A 35 -11.52 29.70 -38.86
CA GLU A 35 -11.38 29.27 -37.48
C GLU A 35 -11.03 30.49 -36.62
N THR A 36 -12.03 31.07 -35.99
CA THR A 36 -11.79 31.77 -34.73
C THR A 36 -11.12 30.72 -33.84
N PRO A 37 -9.93 30.97 -33.28
CA PRO A 37 -9.40 30.10 -32.28
C PRO A 37 -10.40 30.13 -31.13
N VAL A 38 -11.28 29.13 -31.09
CA VAL A 38 -12.03 28.80 -29.89
C VAL A 38 -10.93 28.51 -28.90
N GLU A 39 -10.62 29.50 -28.06
CA GLU A 39 -9.86 29.29 -26.84
C GLU A 39 -10.55 28.13 -26.16
N ALA A 40 -9.98 26.93 -26.33
CA ALA A 40 -10.45 25.75 -25.65
C ALA A 40 -10.55 26.18 -24.18
N PRO A 41 -11.76 26.12 -23.58
CA PRO A 41 -11.99 26.67 -22.25
C PRO A 41 -10.88 26.11 -21.40
N ALA A 42 -9.99 27.00 -20.92
CA ALA A 42 -8.79 26.60 -20.21
C ALA A 42 -9.25 25.62 -19.15
N GLU A 43 -8.99 24.31 -19.39
CA GLU A 43 -9.46 23.28 -18.49
C GLU A 43 -8.99 23.74 -17.13
N PRO A 44 -9.91 24.00 -16.17
CA PRO A 44 -9.56 24.63 -14.91
C PRO A 44 -8.44 23.78 -14.38
N VAL A 45 -7.21 24.33 -14.38
CA VAL A 45 -5.96 23.61 -14.16
C VAL A 45 -6.23 22.72 -12.97
N SER A 46 -6.50 21.43 -13.24
CA SER A 46 -7.20 20.58 -12.28
C SER A 46 -6.40 20.71 -11.01
N SER A 47 -7.00 21.38 -10.03
CA SER A 47 -6.29 21.95 -8.88
C SER A 47 -5.53 20.80 -8.28
N ARG A 48 -4.20 20.73 -8.56
CA ARG A 48 -3.38 19.52 -8.44
C ARG A 48 -3.98 18.66 -7.36
N ALA A 49 -4.76 17.65 -7.75
CA ALA A 49 -5.58 16.90 -6.82
C ALA A 49 -4.63 16.51 -5.70
N PHE A 50 -4.78 17.18 -4.56
CA PHE A 50 -3.80 17.15 -3.48
C PHE A 50 -3.85 15.71 -3.04
N GLU A 51 -2.90 14.91 -3.51
CA GLU A 51 -2.99 13.47 -3.36
C GLU A 51 -3.00 13.23 -1.84
N PRO A 52 -4.13 12.85 -1.22
CA PRO A 52 -4.31 12.99 0.24
C PRO A 52 -3.30 12.17 1.04
N TRP A 53 -2.67 11.19 0.37
CA TRP A 53 -1.62 10.34 0.90
C TRP A 53 -0.25 11.04 1.04
N ALA A 54 -0.03 12.19 0.40
CA ALA A 54 1.20 12.98 0.56
C ALA A 54 1.21 13.79 1.88
N SER A 55 0.07 13.87 2.58
CA SER A 55 -0.11 14.78 3.71
C SER A 55 0.59 14.35 4.99
N TYR A 56 0.93 13.06 5.17
CA TYR A 56 1.47 12.56 6.44
C TYR A 56 2.59 11.49 6.34
N PRO A 57 3.63 11.68 5.51
CA PRO A 57 4.76 10.74 5.46
C PRO A 57 5.44 10.58 6.83
N TRP A 58 5.46 11.65 7.63
CA TRP A 58 6.04 11.65 8.97
C TRP A 58 5.26 10.79 9.96
N PHE A 59 3.91 10.82 9.95
CA PHE A 59 3.13 9.95 10.84
C PHE A 59 3.29 8.47 10.48
N HIS A 60 3.33 8.15 9.19
CA HIS A 60 3.59 6.78 8.76
C HIS A 60 4.98 6.31 9.20
N PHE A 61 6.01 7.13 9.01
CA PHE A 61 7.37 6.81 9.45
C PHE A 61 7.50 6.68 10.97
N LEU A 62 6.86 7.59 11.72
CA LEU A 62 6.80 7.52 13.18
C LEU A 62 6.13 6.23 13.65
N TYR A 63 4.95 5.92 13.10
CA TYR A 63 4.23 4.69 13.43
C TYR A 63 5.03 3.44 13.06
N ALA A 64 5.67 3.42 11.89
CA ALA A 64 6.53 2.32 11.48
C ALA A 64 7.72 2.13 12.45
N THR A 65 8.29 3.22 12.95
CA THR A 65 9.36 3.19 13.96
C THR A 65 8.86 2.59 15.28
N VAL A 66 7.67 3.00 15.75
CA VAL A 66 7.03 2.44 16.95
C VAL A 66 6.80 0.94 16.80
N VAL A 67 6.21 0.51 15.69
CA VAL A 67 5.98 -0.92 15.39
C VAL A 67 7.30 -1.70 15.34
N PHE A 68 8.35 -1.12 14.74
CA PHE A 68 9.67 -1.74 14.72
C PHE A 68 10.24 -1.94 16.12
N VAL A 69 10.14 -0.93 16.99
CA VAL A 69 10.56 -1.05 18.40
C VAL A 69 9.76 -2.13 19.12
N LEU A 70 8.44 -2.18 18.95
CA LEU A 70 7.58 -3.22 19.54
C LEU A 70 7.97 -4.62 19.09
N VAL A 71 8.19 -4.83 17.79
CA VAL A 71 8.59 -6.12 17.23
C VAL A 71 9.97 -6.52 17.75
N ALA A 72 10.94 -5.61 17.73
CA ALA A 72 12.30 -5.89 18.18
C ALA A 72 12.34 -6.24 19.68
N THR A 73 11.66 -5.44 20.52
CA THR A 73 11.60 -5.69 21.97
C THR A 73 10.78 -6.93 22.29
N GLY A 74 9.64 -7.14 21.64
CA GLY A 74 8.78 -8.32 21.81
C GLY A 74 9.50 -9.61 21.44
N LEU A 75 10.23 -9.63 20.33
CA LEU A 75 11.05 -10.77 19.91
C LEU A 75 12.11 -11.13 20.97
N LEU A 76 12.76 -10.13 21.57
CA LEU A 76 13.75 -10.36 22.62
C LEU A 76 13.14 -10.77 23.96
N ILE A 77 11.89 -10.39 24.22
CA ILE A 77 11.12 -10.88 25.38
C ILE A 77 10.73 -12.35 25.16
N GLN A 78 10.29 -12.70 23.95
CA GLN A 78 9.87 -14.06 23.59
C GLN A 78 11.04 -15.06 23.52
N TYR A 79 12.24 -14.60 23.10
CA TYR A 79 13.44 -15.42 22.98
C TYR A 79 14.53 -14.98 23.98
N PRO A 80 14.42 -15.36 25.27
CA PRO A 80 15.33 -14.92 26.34
C PRO A 80 16.81 -15.27 26.06
N ASP A 81 17.09 -16.39 25.38
CA ASP A 81 18.46 -16.79 25.03
C ASP A 81 19.11 -15.82 24.04
N TRP A 82 18.36 -15.35 23.04
CA TRP A 82 18.86 -14.37 22.06
C TRP A 82 19.14 -13.05 22.74
N ARG A 83 18.23 -12.62 23.61
CA ARG A 83 18.39 -11.45 24.43
C ARG A 83 19.63 -11.53 25.33
N ALA A 84 19.85 -12.65 26.01
CA ALA A 84 21.01 -12.86 26.86
C ALA A 84 22.32 -12.72 26.06
N ARG A 85 22.35 -13.24 24.83
CA ARG A 85 23.51 -13.16 23.92
C ARG A 85 23.75 -11.77 23.34
N LEU A 86 22.69 -11.02 23.00
CA LEU A 86 22.80 -9.74 22.30
C LEU A 86 23.01 -8.54 23.23
N ILE A 87 22.34 -8.51 24.39
CA ILE A 87 22.28 -7.33 25.27
C ILE A 87 22.95 -7.60 26.62
N GLY A 88 23.08 -8.87 27.03
CA GLY A 88 23.67 -9.23 28.32
C GLY A 88 22.72 -9.03 29.50
N GLY A 89 21.84 -10.01 29.72
CA GLY A 89 21.02 -10.12 30.94
C GLY A 89 19.51 -9.96 30.78
N TYR A 90 18.81 -10.09 31.91
CA TYR A 90 17.34 -10.18 32.02
C TYR A 90 16.66 -8.96 32.66
N GLY A 91 17.33 -7.80 32.67
CA GLY A 91 16.80 -6.56 33.28
C GLY A 91 15.44 -6.09 32.75
N GLN A 92 14.66 -5.36 33.55
CA GLN A 92 13.30 -4.94 33.15
C GLN A 92 13.26 -3.89 32.03
N THR A 93 14.40 -3.33 31.63
CA THR A 93 14.50 -2.23 30.65
C THR A 93 13.82 -2.55 29.32
N LEU A 94 13.93 -3.78 28.80
CA LEU A 94 13.26 -4.16 27.54
C LEU A 94 11.73 -4.19 27.67
N ALA A 95 11.22 -4.72 28.78
CA ALA A 95 9.78 -4.73 29.05
C ALA A 95 9.25 -3.30 29.17
N TRP A 96 9.98 -2.43 29.88
CA TRP A 96 9.64 -1.01 29.99
C TRP A 96 9.56 -0.30 28.63
N TRP A 97 10.55 -0.51 27.74
CA TRP A 97 10.49 0.05 26.38
C TRP A 97 9.34 -0.54 25.56
N HIS A 98 9.06 -1.83 25.70
CA HIS A 98 7.96 -2.49 25.00
C HIS A 98 6.60 -1.91 25.42
N GLU A 99 6.38 -1.74 26.72
CA GLU A 99 5.15 -1.15 27.29
C GLU A 99 4.92 0.28 26.76
N TRP A 100 5.93 1.16 26.83
CA TRP A 100 5.81 2.53 26.34
C TRP A 100 5.66 2.64 24.82
N ALA A 101 6.31 1.76 24.07
CA ALA A 101 6.06 1.66 22.63
C ALA A 101 4.63 1.19 22.33
N GLY A 102 4.05 0.35 23.18
CA GLY A 102 2.63 -0.03 23.13
C GLY A 102 1.70 1.16 23.34
N VAL A 103 1.99 2.04 24.31
CA VAL A 103 1.25 3.30 24.49
C VAL A 103 1.36 4.17 23.24
N ALA A 104 2.56 4.32 22.69
CA ALA A 104 2.77 5.11 21.47
C ALA A 104 2.00 4.54 20.27
N MET A 105 1.89 3.21 20.15
CA MET A 105 1.13 2.53 19.10
C MET A 105 -0.37 2.87 19.16
N LEU A 106 -0.91 3.09 20.36
CA LEU A 106 -2.28 3.58 20.54
C LEU A 106 -2.39 5.09 20.24
N VAL A 107 -1.50 5.90 20.81
CA VAL A 107 -1.63 7.37 20.79
C VAL A 107 -1.38 7.95 19.40
N VAL A 108 -0.37 7.48 18.66
CA VAL A 108 0.00 8.02 17.34
C VAL A 108 -1.14 7.97 16.32
N PRO A 109 -1.82 6.84 16.06
CA PRO A 109 -2.93 6.81 15.10
C PRO A 109 -4.14 7.62 15.58
N LEU A 110 -4.39 7.70 16.89
CA LEU A 110 -5.47 8.54 17.43
C LEU A 110 -5.19 10.03 17.21
N LEU A 111 -3.94 10.48 17.43
CA LEU A 111 -3.54 11.86 17.13
C LEU A 111 -3.62 12.15 15.63
N ALA A 112 -3.16 11.23 14.79
CA ALA A 112 -3.26 11.38 13.34
C ALA A 112 -4.73 11.50 12.89
N PHE A 113 -5.63 10.69 13.46
CA PHE A 113 -7.07 10.77 13.19
C PHE A 113 -7.68 12.08 13.72
N ALA A 114 -7.31 12.52 14.92
CA ALA A 114 -7.84 13.74 15.52
C ALA A 114 -7.44 15.02 14.74
N LEU A 115 -6.27 15.01 14.09
CA LEU A 115 -5.79 16.15 13.29
C LEU A 115 -6.42 16.23 11.89
N GLY A 116 -7.05 15.16 11.41
CA GLY A 116 -7.65 15.10 10.07
C GLY A 116 -8.64 13.93 9.95
N PRO A 117 -9.78 13.98 10.65
CA PRO A 117 -10.70 12.84 10.74
C PRO A 117 -11.38 12.55 9.40
N ALA A 118 -11.68 13.59 8.61
CA ALA A 118 -12.30 13.44 7.30
C ALA A 118 -11.34 12.76 6.31
N GLU A 119 -10.08 13.22 6.27
CA GLU A 119 -9.03 12.69 5.39
C GLU A 119 -8.62 11.27 5.80
N ALA A 120 -8.55 10.99 7.10
CA ALA A 120 -8.27 9.66 7.63
C ALA A 120 -9.40 8.69 7.26
N TRP A 121 -10.65 9.10 7.43
CA TRP A 121 -11.82 8.29 7.08
C TRP A 121 -11.90 8.03 5.58
N GLU A 122 -11.74 9.06 4.75
CA GLU A 122 -11.70 8.93 3.29
C GLU A 122 -10.57 7.98 2.86
N THR A 123 -9.39 8.07 3.48
CA THR A 123 -8.27 7.17 3.19
C THR A 123 -8.62 5.71 3.51
N ILE A 124 -9.27 5.45 4.65
CA ILE A 124 -9.72 4.10 5.02
C ILE A 124 -10.75 3.60 4.01
N GLN A 125 -11.72 4.43 3.62
CA GLN A 125 -12.74 4.05 2.64
C GLN A 125 -12.13 3.78 1.25
N LEU A 126 -11.35 4.71 0.71
CA LEU A 126 -10.74 4.55 -0.61
C LEU A 126 -9.83 3.31 -0.69
N ARG A 127 -9.10 3.00 0.39
CA ARG A 127 -8.22 1.83 0.42
C ARG A 127 -8.96 0.53 0.70
N SER A 128 -10.07 0.57 1.42
CA SER A 128 -10.87 -0.63 1.72
C SER A 128 -11.71 -1.10 0.53
N TRP A 129 -12.25 -0.19 -0.29
CA TRP A 129 -13.22 -0.54 -1.34
C TRP A 129 -12.61 -0.78 -2.75
N ARG A 130 -11.34 -0.44 -2.99
CA ARG A 130 -10.68 -0.66 -4.30
C ARG A 130 -10.09 -2.08 -4.45
N LEU A 131 -10.92 -3.11 -4.27
CA LEU A 131 -10.49 -4.51 -4.27
C LEU A 131 -9.81 -4.94 -5.58
N GLU A 132 -10.28 -4.49 -6.74
CA GLU A 132 -9.81 -4.99 -8.04
C GLU A 132 -8.35 -4.63 -8.37
N LYS A 133 -7.87 -3.46 -7.92
CA LYS A 133 -6.50 -2.98 -8.21
C LYS A 133 -5.59 -2.94 -6.98
N LEU A 134 -6.15 -3.08 -5.77
CA LEU A 134 -5.45 -2.87 -4.50
C LEU A 134 -5.80 -3.91 -3.42
N ALA A 135 -6.28 -5.11 -3.77
CA ALA A 135 -6.66 -6.15 -2.81
C ALA A 135 -5.60 -6.39 -1.70
N ILE A 136 -4.32 -6.50 -2.07
CA ILE A 136 -3.23 -6.72 -1.11
C ILE A 136 -3.10 -5.53 -0.14
N HIS A 137 -3.30 -4.29 -0.62
CA HIS A 137 -3.26 -3.10 0.23
C HIS A 137 -4.45 -3.04 1.18
N ALA A 138 -5.64 -3.40 0.70
CA ALA A 138 -6.85 -3.48 1.52
C ALA A 138 -6.67 -4.52 2.63
N ILE A 139 -6.20 -5.72 2.28
CA ILE A 139 -5.91 -6.80 3.25
C ILE A 139 -4.88 -6.33 4.28
N ASN A 140 -3.77 -5.71 3.84
CA ASN A 140 -2.76 -5.21 4.75
C ASN A 140 -3.30 -4.11 5.66
N LEU A 141 -4.14 -3.22 5.16
CA LEU A 141 -4.78 -2.16 5.96
C LEU A 141 -5.65 -2.76 7.05
N TRP A 142 -6.58 -3.65 6.70
CA TRP A 142 -7.47 -4.30 7.65
C TRP A 142 -6.72 -5.16 8.66
N PHE A 143 -5.73 -5.92 8.19
CA PHE A 143 -4.84 -6.67 9.08
C PHE A 143 -4.15 -5.73 10.08
N THR A 144 -3.64 -4.58 9.64
CA THR A 144 -2.98 -3.60 10.52
C THR A 144 -3.94 -3.03 11.56
N ILE A 145 -5.17 -2.70 11.17
CA ILE A 145 -6.20 -2.18 12.08
C ILE A 145 -6.59 -3.24 13.12
N VAL A 146 -6.91 -4.45 12.67
CA VAL A 146 -7.34 -5.55 13.55
C VAL A 146 -6.21 -5.96 14.48
N SER A 147 -5.00 -6.19 13.95
CA SER A 147 -3.84 -6.56 14.78
C SER A 147 -3.50 -5.45 15.78
N GLY A 148 -3.52 -4.18 15.37
CA GLY A 148 -3.30 -3.06 16.27
C GLY A 148 -4.30 -3.01 17.42
N ALA A 149 -5.59 -3.21 17.14
CA ALA A 149 -6.60 -3.29 18.19
C ALA A 149 -6.35 -4.47 19.14
N VAL A 150 -6.01 -5.66 18.61
CA VAL A 150 -5.69 -6.84 19.43
C VAL A 150 -4.46 -6.58 20.31
N PHE A 151 -3.38 -6.02 19.77
CA PHE A 151 -2.16 -5.73 20.53
C PHE A 151 -2.39 -4.69 21.63
N VAL A 152 -3.14 -3.63 21.34
CA VAL A 152 -3.49 -2.64 22.35
C VAL A 152 -4.28 -3.32 23.47
N VAL A 153 -5.38 -4.01 23.15
CA VAL A 153 -6.23 -4.62 24.18
C VAL A 153 -5.45 -5.65 25.00
N THR A 154 -4.81 -6.62 24.36
CA THR A 154 -4.06 -7.67 25.04
C THR A 154 -2.84 -7.12 25.79
N GLY A 155 -2.10 -6.17 25.21
CA GLY A 155 -0.96 -5.54 25.88
C GLY A 155 -1.37 -4.77 27.14
N PHE A 156 -2.47 -4.02 27.10
CA PHE A 156 -3.00 -3.35 28.29
C PHE A 156 -3.48 -4.36 29.35
N LEU A 157 -4.17 -5.44 28.96
CA LEU A 157 -4.59 -6.48 29.90
C LEU A 157 -3.39 -7.15 30.57
N LEU A 158 -2.33 -7.45 29.82
CA LEU A 158 -1.10 -8.05 30.35
C LEU A 158 -0.31 -7.07 31.23
N TRP A 159 -0.37 -5.77 30.97
CA TRP A 159 0.24 -4.74 31.82
C TRP A 159 -0.46 -4.67 33.19
N PHE A 160 -1.79 -4.78 33.22
CA PHE A 160 -2.61 -4.70 34.45
C PHE A 160 -3.06 -6.07 34.97
N GLN A 161 -2.37 -7.15 34.62
CA GLN A 161 -2.78 -8.53 34.87
C GLN A 161 -3.06 -8.90 36.34
N ARG A 162 -2.48 -8.16 37.32
CA ARG A 162 -2.62 -8.47 38.77
C ARG A 162 -4.07 -8.51 39.27
N GLY A 163 -5.01 -7.87 38.57
CA GLY A 163 -6.43 -7.84 38.95
C GLY A 163 -7.35 -8.63 38.02
N LEU A 164 -6.81 -9.38 37.05
CA LEU A 164 -7.60 -10.07 36.04
C LEU A 164 -7.78 -11.56 36.38
N PRO A 165 -8.90 -12.20 35.99
CA PRO A 165 -9.06 -13.65 36.09
C PRO A 165 -8.05 -14.39 35.20
N ASP A 166 -7.54 -15.53 35.67
CA ASP A 166 -6.56 -16.36 34.94
C ASP A 166 -6.96 -16.63 33.47
N PRO A 167 -8.23 -16.98 33.14
CA PRO A 167 -8.61 -17.22 31.75
C PRO A 167 -8.40 -15.99 30.85
N VAL A 168 -8.57 -14.77 31.37
CA VAL A 168 -8.37 -13.54 30.59
C VAL A 168 -6.88 -13.33 30.31
N ILE A 169 -6.02 -13.64 31.29
CA ILE A 169 -4.57 -13.54 31.15
C ILE A 169 -4.08 -14.55 30.11
N ASP A 170 -4.51 -15.81 30.20
CA ASP A 170 -4.12 -16.89 29.29
C ASP A 170 -4.52 -16.61 27.83
N TRP A 171 -5.76 -16.16 27.61
CA TRP A 171 -6.22 -15.75 26.28
C TRP A 171 -5.49 -14.52 25.77
N SER A 172 -5.17 -13.57 26.66
CA SER A 172 -4.41 -12.38 26.27
C SER A 172 -3.01 -12.75 25.80
N TYR A 173 -2.29 -13.61 26.53
CA TYR A 173 -1.00 -14.15 26.10
C TYR A 173 -1.11 -14.87 24.76
N THR A 174 -2.07 -15.79 24.63
CA THR A 174 -2.26 -16.59 23.41
C THR A 174 -2.49 -15.69 22.19
N LEU A 175 -3.40 -14.72 22.30
CA LEU A 175 -3.72 -13.82 21.20
C LEU A 175 -2.54 -12.88 20.88
N HIS A 176 -1.87 -12.33 21.89
CA HIS A 176 -0.72 -11.45 21.71
C HIS A 176 0.42 -12.17 20.98
N ASP A 177 0.70 -13.42 21.35
CA ASP A 177 1.74 -14.24 20.71
C ASP A 177 1.36 -14.64 19.27
N VAL A 178 0.14 -15.13 19.05
CA VAL A 178 -0.32 -15.53 17.71
C VAL A 178 -0.24 -14.35 16.73
N PHE A 179 -0.68 -13.16 17.15
CA PHE A 179 -0.59 -11.96 16.31
C PHE A 179 0.86 -11.49 16.14
N SER A 180 1.75 -11.72 17.11
CA SER A 180 3.18 -11.42 16.98
C SER A 180 3.81 -12.23 15.86
N TYR A 181 3.53 -13.53 15.79
CA TYR A 181 3.96 -14.37 14.68
C TYR A 181 3.40 -13.92 13.33
N ALA A 182 2.13 -13.52 13.28
CA ALA A 182 1.55 -12.97 12.07
C ALA A 182 2.27 -11.68 11.62
N LEU A 183 2.61 -10.78 12.55
CA LEU A 183 3.39 -9.58 12.23
C LEU A 183 4.79 -9.89 11.72
N TYR A 184 5.47 -10.90 12.27
CA TYR A 184 6.80 -11.31 11.80
C TYR A 184 6.80 -11.73 10.33
N VAL A 185 5.66 -12.19 9.80
CA VAL A 185 5.49 -12.52 8.38
C VAL A 185 4.99 -11.33 7.56
N VAL A 186 3.96 -10.62 8.04
CA VAL A 186 3.31 -9.54 7.28
C VAL A 186 4.22 -8.33 7.10
N ILE A 187 5.02 -7.96 8.12
CA ILE A 187 5.91 -6.80 8.02
C ILE A 187 6.95 -6.96 6.89
N PRO A 188 7.73 -8.07 6.82
CA PRO A 188 8.65 -8.29 5.70
C PRO A 188 7.95 -8.28 4.34
N LEU A 189 6.79 -8.94 4.22
CA LEU A 189 6.01 -8.94 2.97
C LEU A 189 5.60 -7.52 2.56
N HIS A 190 5.13 -6.72 3.52
CA HIS A 190 4.77 -5.33 3.30
C HIS A 190 5.96 -4.48 2.83
N VAL A 191 7.13 -4.64 3.48
CA VAL A 191 8.36 -3.93 3.12
C VAL A 191 8.82 -4.29 1.71
N LEU A 192 8.84 -5.59 1.37
CA LEU A 192 9.22 -6.06 0.03
C LEU A 192 8.27 -5.54 -1.05
N ALA A 193 6.96 -5.61 -0.82
CA ALA A 193 5.95 -5.08 -1.74
C ALA A 193 6.06 -3.56 -1.94
N SER A 194 6.44 -2.83 -0.89
CA SER A 194 6.64 -1.38 -0.94
C SER A 194 7.96 -1.01 -1.63
N LEU A 195 9.04 -1.73 -1.35
CA LEU A 195 10.35 -1.52 -2.00
C LEU A 195 10.26 -1.73 -3.51
N GLY A 196 9.57 -2.79 -3.97
CA GLY A 196 9.38 -3.06 -5.40
C GLY A 196 8.61 -1.96 -6.13
N ARG A 197 7.71 -1.25 -5.45
CA ARG A 197 7.03 -0.06 -6.01
C ARG A 197 7.97 1.15 -6.06
N THR A 198 8.71 1.40 -4.99
CA THR A 198 9.69 2.51 -4.92
C THR A 198 10.75 2.38 -6.01
N VAL A 199 11.31 1.18 -6.20
CA VAL A 199 12.33 0.92 -7.24
C VAL A 199 11.77 1.16 -8.64
N ARG A 200 10.56 0.67 -8.95
CA ARG A 200 9.90 0.91 -10.25
C ARG A 200 9.67 2.40 -10.50
N ASN A 201 9.19 3.13 -9.49
CA ASN A 201 8.96 4.57 -9.57
C ASN A 201 10.25 5.35 -9.77
N LEU A 202 11.33 4.99 -9.05
CA LEU A 202 12.65 5.58 -9.22
C LEU A 202 13.19 5.34 -10.62
N ARG A 203 13.07 4.10 -11.13
CA ARG A 203 13.52 3.74 -12.48
C ARG A 203 12.79 4.56 -13.55
N ALA A 204 11.47 4.70 -13.43
CA ALA A 204 10.66 5.53 -14.34
C ALA A 204 11.01 7.01 -14.27
N ARG A 205 11.36 7.54 -13.08
CA ARG A 205 11.85 8.91 -12.91
C ARG A 205 13.22 9.10 -13.57
N LEU A 206 14.16 8.16 -13.35
CA LEU A 206 15.49 8.21 -13.96
C LEU A 206 15.44 8.14 -15.49
N VAL A 207 14.54 7.31 -16.06
CA VAL A 207 14.32 7.27 -17.52
C VAL A 207 13.84 8.63 -18.05
N ARG A 208 12.86 9.27 -17.38
CA ARG A 208 12.39 10.61 -17.76
C ARG A 208 13.47 11.68 -17.67
N VAL A 209 14.26 11.68 -16.58
CA VAL A 209 15.39 12.61 -16.42
C VAL A 209 16.42 12.40 -17.53
N ARG A 210 16.75 11.13 -17.85
CA ARG A 210 17.68 10.81 -18.94
C ARG A 210 17.18 11.36 -20.28
N LEU A 211 15.90 11.17 -20.62
CA LEU A 211 15.31 11.69 -21.86
C LEU A 211 15.37 13.22 -21.95
N LEU A 212 15.14 13.92 -20.83
CA LEU A 212 15.26 15.37 -20.74
C LEU A 212 16.71 15.84 -20.95
N VAL A 213 17.68 15.16 -20.33
CA VAL A 213 19.10 15.52 -20.43
C VAL A 213 19.68 15.22 -21.81
N THR A 214 19.32 14.10 -22.45
CA THR A 214 19.87 13.71 -23.76
C THR A 214 19.19 14.40 -24.95
N GLY A 215 18.30 15.38 -24.72
CA GLY A 215 17.60 16.09 -25.80
C GLY A 215 16.61 15.21 -26.58
N GLY A 216 16.14 14.10 -25.97
CA GLY A 216 15.30 13.08 -26.61
C GLY A 216 13.85 13.50 -26.86
N GLN A 217 13.53 14.80 -26.91
CA GLN A 217 12.15 15.25 -27.14
C GLN A 217 11.67 15.10 -28.58
N ARG A 218 12.56 14.80 -29.55
CA ARG A 218 12.17 14.74 -30.96
C ARG A 218 11.49 13.44 -31.41
N THR A 219 11.57 12.35 -30.65
CA THR A 219 11.02 11.05 -31.08
C THR A 219 9.74 10.62 -30.34
N GLU A 220 9.42 11.22 -29.19
CA GLU A 220 8.26 10.79 -28.39
C GLU A 220 6.92 11.35 -28.90
N LYS A 221 6.93 12.49 -29.60
CA LYS A 221 5.73 13.05 -30.25
C LYS A 221 5.13 12.15 -31.34
N VAL A 222 5.91 11.21 -31.88
CA VAL A 222 5.46 10.26 -32.92
C VAL A 222 4.86 8.98 -32.31
N ARG A 223 5.18 8.64 -31.05
CA ARG A 223 4.76 7.36 -30.46
C ARG A 223 3.55 7.47 -29.53
N THR A 224 3.37 8.59 -28.83
CA THR A 224 2.18 8.82 -28.00
C THR A 224 0.89 8.97 -28.81
N SER A 225 0.98 9.29 -30.11
CA SER A 225 -0.18 9.26 -31.02
C SER A 225 -0.67 7.84 -31.37
N ARG A 226 0.10 6.78 -31.07
CA ARG A 226 -0.23 5.41 -31.49
C ARG A 226 -0.58 4.45 -30.34
N GLU A 227 -0.28 4.83 -29.09
CA GLU A 227 -0.46 3.97 -27.90
C GLU A 227 -1.59 4.46 -26.96
N GLY A 228 -2.50 5.33 -27.43
CA GLY A 228 -3.71 5.75 -26.71
C GLY A 228 -4.76 4.65 -26.48
N LEU A 229 -4.39 3.36 -26.47
CA LEU A 229 -5.32 2.23 -26.48
C LEU A 229 -4.99 1.09 -25.51
N THR A 230 -4.05 1.23 -24.57
CA THR A 230 -3.88 0.20 -23.52
C THR A 230 -4.02 0.79 -22.12
N CYS A 231 -5.28 0.80 -21.68
CA CYS A 231 -5.72 0.98 -20.30
C CYS A 231 -4.93 0.14 -19.30
N TRP A 232 -4.64 0.75 -18.14
CA TRP A 232 -4.24 0.12 -16.87
C TRP A 232 -5.45 -0.07 -15.97
#